data_AF-A0AAD5CWX8-F1
#
_entry.id   AF-A0AAD5CWX8-F1
#
_cell.length_a   1.000
_cell.length_b   1.000
_cell.length_c   1.000
_cell.angle_alpha   90.00
_cell.angle_beta   90.00
_cell.angle_gamma   90.00
#
_symmetry.space_group_name_H-M   'P 1'
#
loop_
_entity.id
_entity.type
_entity.pdbx_description
1 polymer ?
#
loop_
_entity_poly.entity_id
_entity_poly.type
_entity_poly.pdbx_seq_one_letter_code
_entity_poly.pdbx_strand_id
1 'polypeptide(L)'
;MIIRTSELASAQEKLNDLTKQKAEILKSYSPGSLLHKLQESMDKTDEESETLHQQLLDKEIDLATFVQKYKKLRVVYHKRALTHLAAKTSVVG
;
A
#
# COMPACT_ATOMS: atom_id res chain seq x y z
N MET A 1 29.89 13.90 -37.75
CA MET A 1 29.30 12.71 -37.10
C MET A 1 27.85 12.64 -37.55
N ILE A 2 27.53 11.77 -38.51
CA ILE A 2 26.16 11.60 -39.01
C ILE A 2 25.54 10.52 -38.13
N ILE A 3 24.62 10.90 -37.24
CA ILE A 3 23.81 9.90 -36.52
C ILE A 3 23.03 9.13 -37.59
N ARG A 4 23.23 7.81 -37.64
CA ARG A 4 22.49 6.95 -38.57
C ARG A 4 21.02 6.98 -38.11
N THR A 5 20.11 7.23 -39.04
CA THR A 5 18.67 7.37 -38.75
C THR A 5 18.09 6.21 -37.93
N SER A 6 18.67 5.00 -38.06
CA SER A 6 18.32 3.83 -37.24
C SER A 6 18.71 3.97 -35.76
N GLU A 7 19.90 4.50 -35.45
CA GLU A 7 20.36 4.69 -34.07
C GLU A 7 19.53 5.74 -33.35
N LEU A 8 19.14 6.80 -34.06
CA LEU A 8 18.22 7.81 -33.54
C LEU A 8 16.83 7.21 -33.26
N ALA A 9 16.30 6.38 -34.17
CA ALA A 9 15.01 5.72 -33.99
C ALA A 9 15.02 4.80 -32.75
N SER A 10 16.06 3.96 -32.58
CA SER A 10 16.19 3.09 -31.42
C SER A 10 16.37 3.86 -30.10
N ALA A 11 17.11 4.98 -30.12
CA ALA A 11 17.24 5.84 -28.95
C ALA A 11 15.90 6.49 -28.56
N GLN A 12 15.10 6.91 -29.54
CA GLN A 12 13.80 7.52 -29.31
C GLN A 12 12.78 6.51 -28.76
N GLU A 13 12.77 5.28 -29.29
CA GLU A 13 11.93 4.19 -28.76
C GLU A 13 12.26 3.91 -27.30
N LYS A 14 13.55 3.74 -26.98
CA LYS A 14 14.01 3.52 -25.60
C LYS A 14 13.63 4.68 -24.68
N LEU A 15 13.73 5.92 -25.15
CA LEU A 15 13.33 7.11 -24.38
C LEU A 15 11.81 7.09 -24.10
N ASN A 16 11.00 6.72 -25.09
CA ASN A 16 9.54 6.61 -24.93
C ASN A 16 9.17 5.54 -23.90
N ASP A 17 9.81 4.36 -23.96
CA ASP A 17 9.59 3.28 -22.99
C ASP A 17 9.97 3.70 -21.57
N LEU A 18 11.13 4.35 -21.40
CA LEU A 18 11.56 4.86 -20.10
C LEU A 18 10.60 5.95 -19.57
N THR A 19 10.08 6.80 -20.46
CA THR A 19 9.10 7.83 -20.08
C THR A 19 7.79 7.22 -19.62
N LYS A 20 7.32 6.17 -20.30
CA LYS A 20 6.13 5.41 -19.91
C LYS A 20 6.33 4.73 -18.55
N GLN A 21 7.44 4.03 -18.35
CA GLN A 21 7.76 3.39 -17.08
C GLN A 21 7.82 4.40 -15.93
N LYS A 22 8.46 5.56 -16.16
CA LYS A 22 8.48 6.66 -15.18
C LYS A 22 7.07 7.11 -14.82
N ALA A 23 6.18 7.30 -15.80
CA ALA A 23 4.81 7.72 -15.55
C ALA A 23 4.02 6.68 -14.74
N GLU A 24 4.17 5.38 -15.04
CA GLU A 24 3.53 4.29 -14.30
C GLU A 24 4.02 4.22 -12.85
N ILE A 25 5.34 4.36 -12.64
CA ILE A 25 5.93 4.44 -11.30
C ILE A 25 5.33 5.63 -10.55
N LEU A 26 5.39 6.84 -11.11
CA LEU A 26 4.86 8.04 -10.47
C LEU A 26 3.37 7.92 -10.12
N LYS A 27 2.57 7.29 -10.99
CA LYS A 27 1.16 7.00 -10.70
C LYS A 27 1.03 6.09 -9.46
N SER A 28 1.81 5.01 -9.40
CA SER A 28 1.75 4.01 -8.33
C SER A 28 2.24 4.53 -6.95
N TYR A 29 3.07 5.57 -6.96
CA TYR A 29 3.60 6.28 -5.79
C TYR A 29 2.96 7.66 -5.59
N SER A 30 1.87 7.98 -6.31
CA SER A 30 1.13 9.21 -6.07
C SER A 30 0.58 9.22 -4.63
N PRO A 31 0.43 10.39 -3.99
CA PRO A 31 -0.12 10.47 -2.63
C PRO A 31 -1.47 9.76 -2.51
N GLY A 32 -2.36 9.91 -3.50
CA GLY A 32 -3.65 9.22 -3.53
C GLY A 32 -3.51 7.70 -3.60
N SER A 33 -2.63 7.17 -4.45
CA SER A 33 -2.40 5.72 -4.55
C SER A 33 -1.77 5.15 -3.27
N LEU A 34 -0.87 5.89 -2.62
CA LEU A 34 -0.27 5.46 -1.35
C LEU A 34 -1.28 5.50 -0.20
N LEU A 35 -2.13 6.53 -0.14
CA LEU A 35 -3.23 6.61 0.82
C LEU A 35 -4.23 5.45 0.63
N HIS A 36 -4.59 5.14 -0.61
CA HIS A 36 -5.46 4.01 -0.93
C HIS A 36 -4.87 2.68 -0.45
N LYS A 37 -3.61 2.40 -0.79
CA LYS A 37 -2.90 1.19 -0.32
C LYS A 37 -2.82 1.11 1.20
N LEU A 38 -2.67 2.25 1.88
CA LEU A 38 -2.66 2.31 3.33
C LEU A 38 -4.04 2.00 3.91
N GLN A 39 -5.11 2.50 3.30
CA GLN A 39 -6.50 2.19 3.68
C GLN A 39 -6.80 0.69 3.48
N GLU A 40 -6.48 0.12 2.32
CA GLU A 40 -6.63 -1.33 2.07
C GLU A 40 -5.88 -2.17 3.11
N SER A 41 -4.68 -1.73 3.50
CA SER A 41 -3.89 -2.38 4.55
C SER A 41 -4.51 -2.24 5.94
N MET A 42 -5.29 -1.18 6.19
CA MET A 42 -6.04 -1.03 7.44
C MET A 42 -7.24 -1.98 7.45
N ASP A 43 -8.03 -1.96 6.37
CA ASP A 43 -9.24 -2.78 6.23
C ASP A 43 -8.90 -4.27 6.38
N LYS A 44 -7.83 -4.73 5.73
CA LYS A 44 -7.34 -6.10 5.87
C LYS A 44 -6.97 -6.46 7.31
N THR A 45 -6.34 -5.57 8.06
CA THR A 45 -5.98 -5.85 9.47
C THR A 45 -7.21 -5.84 10.38
N ASP A 46 -8.25 -5.10 10.02
CA ASP A 46 -9.54 -5.15 10.71
C ASP A 46 -10.25 -6.49 10.43
N GLU A 47 -10.31 -6.93 9.17
CA GLU A 47 -10.81 -8.26 8.78
C GLU A 47 -10.06 -9.41 9.46
N GLU A 48 -8.73 -9.34 9.56
CA GLU A 48 -7.91 -10.30 10.31
C GLU A 48 -8.26 -10.30 11.81
N SER A 49 -8.61 -9.14 12.36
CA SER A 49 -9.03 -9.01 13.77
C SER A 49 -10.39 -9.68 14.00
N GLU A 50 -11.34 -9.49 13.09
CA GLU A 50 -12.66 -10.14 13.14
C GLU A 50 -12.57 -11.65 12.93
N THR A 51 -11.71 -12.09 12.01
CA THR A 51 -11.42 -13.53 11.82
C THR A 51 -10.90 -14.14 13.13
N LEU A 52 -9.94 -13.49 13.79
CA LEU A 52 -9.40 -13.95 15.07
C LEU A 52 -10.47 -13.94 16.18
N HIS A 53 -11.40 -12.99 16.16
CA HIS A 53 -12.52 -12.96 17.09
C HIS A 53 -13.45 -14.17 16.87
N GLN A 54 -13.76 -14.49 15.62
CA GLN A 54 -14.56 -15.66 15.27
C GLN A 54 -13.90 -16.97 15.74
N GLN A 55 -12.58 -17.12 15.57
CA GLN A 55 -11.83 -18.27 16.06
C GLN A 55 -11.94 -18.48 17.57
N LEU A 56 -12.04 -17.40 18.36
CA LEU A 56 -12.26 -17.49 19.80
C LEU A 56 -13.68 -18.00 20.09
N LEU A 57 -14.70 -17.49 19.38
CA LEU A 57 -16.10 -17.91 19.56
C LEU A 57 -16.29 -19.39 19.19
N ASP A 58 -15.61 -19.84 18.14
CA ASP A 58 -15.61 -21.22 17.67
C ASP A 58 -14.72 -22.15 18.52
N LYS A 59 -14.06 -21.59 19.55
CA LYS A 59 -13.15 -22.29 20.48
C LYS A 59 -11.95 -22.93 19.79
N GLU A 60 -11.56 -22.43 18.61
CA GLU A 60 -10.35 -22.84 17.89
C GLU A 60 -9.08 -22.32 18.57
N ILE A 61 -9.18 -21.21 19.30
CA ILE A 61 -8.09 -20.61 20.07
C ILE A 61 -8.52 -20.31 21.51
N ASP A 62 -7.55 -20.36 22.42
CA ASP A 62 -7.77 -19.96 23.81
C ASP A 62 -7.74 -18.43 23.98
N LEU A 63 -8.28 -17.95 25.11
CA LEU A 63 -8.38 -16.53 25.43
C LEU A 63 -7.01 -15.84 25.50
N ALA A 64 -5.97 -16.49 26.02
CA ALA A 64 -4.65 -15.87 26.14
C ALA A 64 -4.02 -15.67 24.75
N THR A 65 -4.14 -16.67 23.87
CA THR A 65 -3.74 -16.57 22.46
C THR A 65 -4.50 -15.49 21.72
N PHE A 66 -5.82 -15.41 21.91
CA PHE A 66 -6.66 -14.36 21.32
C PHE A 66 -6.18 -12.97 21.75
N VAL A 67 -6.09 -12.71 23.06
CA VAL A 67 -5.71 -11.39 23.59
C VAL A 67 -4.35 -10.95 23.06
N GLN A 68 -3.37 -11.87 23.02
CA GLN A 68 -2.04 -11.56 22.51
C GLN A 68 -2.07 -11.18 21.02
N LYS A 69 -2.74 -11.98 20.17
CA LYS A 69 -2.78 -11.76 18.71
C LYS A 69 -3.64 -10.55 18.36
N TYR A 70 -4.82 -10.42 18.97
CA TYR A 70 -5.76 -9.33 18.72
C TYR A 70 -5.15 -7.98 19.07
N LYS A 71 -4.49 -7.89 20.24
CA LYS A 71 -3.78 -6.66 20.64
C LYS A 71 -2.73 -6.24 19.61
N LYS A 72 -1.96 -7.18 19.05
CA LYS A 72 -0.97 -6.88 18.01
C LYS A 72 -1.63 -6.32 16.75
N LEU A 73 -2.72 -6.93 16.29
CA LEU A 73 -3.47 -6.45 15.12
C LEU A 73 -4.04 -5.04 15.36
N ARG A 74 -4.64 -4.79 16.52
CA ARG A 74 -5.17 -3.45 16.87
C ARG A 74 -4.09 -2.39 16.92
N VAL A 75 -2.91 -2.69 17.48
CA VAL A 75 -1.77 -1.74 17.47
C VAL A 75 -1.36 -1.39 16.04
N VAL A 76 -1.28 -2.38 15.15
CA VAL A 76 -0.95 -2.16 13.73
C VAL A 76 -2.01 -1.31 13.04
N TYR A 77 -3.29 -1.66 13.22
CA TYR A 77 -4.42 -0.90 12.67
C TYR A 77 -4.37 0.57 13.11
N HIS A 78 -4.28 0.83 14.41
CA HIS A 78 -4.30 2.19 14.94
C HIS A 78 -3.08 3.01 14.50
N LYS A 79 -1.89 2.39 14.41
CA LYS A 79 -0.71 3.05 13.85
C LYS A 79 -0.93 3.47 12.40
N ARG A 80 -1.52 2.60 11.57
CA ARG A 80 -1.85 2.93 10.17
C ARG A 80 -2.93 4.00 10.08
N ALA A 81 -3.97 3.93 10.91
CA ALA A 81 -5.05 4.91 10.96
C ALA A 81 -4.54 6.32 11.29
N LEU A 82 -3.65 6.44 12.27
CA LEU A 82 -3.02 7.70 12.63
C LEU A 82 -2.15 8.25 11.49
N THR A 83 -1.34 7.40 10.85
CA THR A 83 -0.55 7.79 9.67
C THR A 83 -1.44 8.25 8.51
N HIS A 84 -2.53 7.53 8.25
CA HIS A 84 -3.48 7.86 7.19
C HIS A 84 -4.17 9.20 7.44
N LEU A 85 -4.62 9.43 8.69
CA LEU A 85 -5.21 10.70 9.10
C LEU A 85 -4.22 11.86 8.89
N ALA A 86 -2.98 11.71 9.39
CA ALA A 86 -1.95 12.74 9.25
C ALA A 86 -1.61 13.03 7.78
N ALA A 87 -1.48 11.98 6.95
CA ALA A 87 -1.20 12.13 5.53
C ALA A 87 -2.36 12.80 4.77
N LYS A 88 -3.62 12.46 5.08
CA LYS A 88 -4.79 13.14 4.49
C LYS A 88 -4.83 14.62 4.83
N THR A 89 -4.50 14.99 6.07
CA THR A 89 -4.47 16.41 6.46
C THR A 89 -3.34 17.19 5.79
N SER A 90 -2.20 16.54 5.49
CA SER A 90 -1.09 17.20 4.79
C SER A 90 -1.29 17.40 3.29
N VAL A 91 -2.14 16.58 2.64
CA VAL A 91 -2.45 16.71 1.20
C VAL A 91 -3.50 17.79 0.93
N VAL A 92 -4.30 18.15 1.95
CA VAL A 92 -5.31 19.22 1.88
C VAL A 92 -4.74 20.60 2.23
N GLY A 93 -3.49 20.65 2.72
CA GLY A 93 -2.76 21.88 3.06
C GLY A 93 -1.95 22.46 1.91
#